data_AF-A0A964X8T8-F1
#
_entry.id   AF-A0A964X8T8-F1
#
_cell.length_a   1.000
_cell.length_b   1.000
_cell.length_c   1.000
_cell.angle_alpha   90.00
_cell.angle_beta   90.00
_cell.angle_gamma   90.00
#
_symmetry.space_group_name_H-M   'P 1'
#
loop_
_entity.id
_entity.type
_entity.pdbx_description
1 polymer ?
#
loop_
_entity_poly.entity_id
_entity_poly.type
_entity_poly.pdbx_seq_one_letter_code
_entity_poly.pdbx_strand_id
1 'polypeptide(L)'
;MTYRLGLTGSIGMGKSTTAQMFRDLGVPVWDADAAVHRLYQGAAVGPVGALCPAAVQDGQIDRAALKNWIARDPGALAKLEAVVHPLVAADRAEFIAQADAPLMVLDLPLLFETGADVDGVLVVTAPADVQRARVLARPGMDDAQLDRILARQMPDAEKRTRADFVIETLDMDSTRAAVQDLVSKLGAQDA
;
A
#
# COMPACT_ATOMS: atom_id res chain seq x y z
N MET A 1 12.51 20.52 -2.59
CA MET A 1 11.19 20.22 -1.96
C MET A 1 11.02 18.72 -2.12
N THR A 2 10.70 17.95 -1.07
CA THR A 2 10.73 16.48 -1.19
C THR A 2 9.75 15.97 -2.24
N TYR A 3 10.25 15.24 -3.23
CA TYR A 3 9.44 14.61 -4.26
C TYR A 3 8.68 13.41 -3.68
N ARG A 4 7.34 13.40 -3.82
CA ARG A 4 6.45 12.36 -3.29
C ARG A 4 6.12 11.37 -4.40
N LEU A 5 6.81 10.23 -4.40
CA LEU A 5 6.56 9.15 -5.36
C LEU A 5 5.51 8.17 -4.81
N GLY A 6 4.36 8.08 -5.46
CA GLY A 6 3.35 7.08 -5.13
C GLY A 6 3.70 5.70 -5.71
N LEU A 7 3.95 4.71 -4.86
CA LEU A 7 4.20 3.33 -5.28
C LEU A 7 2.89 2.54 -5.25
N THR A 8 2.53 1.94 -6.39
CA THR A 8 1.36 1.07 -6.48
C THR A 8 1.61 -0.14 -7.38
N GLY A 9 0.71 -1.11 -7.30
CA GLY A 9 0.78 -2.35 -8.07
C GLY A 9 -0.36 -3.27 -7.64
N SER A 10 -0.87 -4.07 -8.57
CA SER A 10 -1.91 -5.06 -8.25
C SER A 10 -1.36 -6.19 -7.38
N ILE A 11 -2.24 -7.06 -6.87
CA ILE A 11 -1.81 -8.16 -5.99
C ILE A 11 -0.72 -9.00 -6.66
N GLY A 12 0.39 -9.30 -5.95
CA GLY A 12 1.45 -10.15 -6.47
C GLY A 12 2.49 -9.49 -7.39
N MET A 13 2.40 -8.18 -7.64
CA MET A 13 3.31 -7.46 -8.54
C MET A 13 4.66 -7.04 -7.92
N GLY A 14 5.05 -7.60 -6.77
CA GLY A 14 6.37 -7.32 -6.17
C GLY A 14 6.49 -6.00 -5.40
N LYS A 15 5.39 -5.27 -5.17
CA LYS A 15 5.35 -3.96 -4.48
C LYS A 15 6.13 -3.90 -3.16
N SER A 16 5.89 -4.85 -2.26
CA SER A 16 6.59 -4.88 -0.96
C SER A 16 8.10 -5.08 -1.11
N THR A 17 8.53 -5.88 -2.11
CA THR A 17 9.94 -6.06 -2.43
C THR A 17 10.56 -4.78 -2.97
N THR A 18 9.88 -4.11 -3.90
CA THR A 18 10.32 -2.81 -4.45
C THR A 18 10.37 -1.74 -3.36
N ALA A 19 9.37 -1.67 -2.48
CA ALA A 19 9.37 -0.78 -1.32
C ALA A 19 10.59 -1.02 -0.42
N GLN A 20 10.97 -2.29 -0.20
CA GLN A 20 12.17 -2.61 0.56
C GLN A 20 13.44 -2.14 -0.15
N MET A 21 13.53 -2.28 -1.48
CA MET A 21 14.68 -1.79 -2.25
C MET A 21 14.85 -0.27 -2.13
N PHE A 22 13.76 0.51 -2.07
CA PHE A 22 13.84 1.94 -1.77
C PHE A 22 14.39 2.20 -0.36
N ARG A 23 13.92 1.47 0.65
CA ARG A 23 14.43 1.59 2.03
C ARG A 23 15.92 1.26 2.12
N ASP A 24 16.37 0.23 1.39
CA ASP A 24 17.77 -0.19 1.35
C ASP A 24 18.69 0.89 0.74
N LEU A 25 18.13 1.78 -0.09
CA LEU A 25 18.81 2.96 -0.65
C LEU A 25 18.70 4.21 0.24
N GLY A 26 18.12 4.09 1.44
CA GLY A 26 17.93 5.21 2.37
C GLY A 26 16.74 6.11 2.02
N VAL A 27 15.90 5.74 1.06
CA VAL A 27 14.70 6.51 0.71
C VAL A 27 13.62 6.23 1.75
N PRO A 28 13.06 7.27 2.41
CA PRO A 28 11.92 7.09 3.32
C PRO A 28 10.73 6.48 2.60
N VAL A 29 10.13 5.44 3.18
CA VAL A 29 8.93 4.78 2.64
C VAL A 29 7.83 4.74 3.68
N TRP A 30 6.73 5.42 3.39
CA TRP A 30 5.48 5.28 4.13
C TRP A 30 4.66 4.14 3.53
N ASP A 31 4.17 3.23 4.37
CA ASP A 31 3.40 2.05 3.96
C ASP A 31 2.02 2.09 4.60
N ALA A 32 0.99 2.16 3.76
CA ALA A 32 -0.40 2.26 4.21
C ALA A 32 -0.85 1.04 5.03
N ASP A 33 -0.43 -0.17 4.67
CA ASP A 33 -0.81 -1.39 5.39
C ASP A 33 -0.12 -1.45 6.75
N ALA A 34 1.16 -1.05 6.80
CA ALA A 34 1.91 -0.94 8.04
C ALA A 34 1.35 0.17 8.95
N ALA A 35 0.92 1.31 8.38
CA ALA A 35 0.27 2.39 9.12
C ALA A 35 -1.03 1.91 9.77
N VAL A 36 -1.92 1.25 9.01
CA VAL A 36 -3.14 0.65 9.56
C VAL A 36 -2.82 -0.36 10.66
N HIS A 37 -1.78 -1.18 10.48
CA HIS A 37 -1.35 -2.13 11.51
C HIS A 37 -0.92 -1.45 12.82
N ARG A 38 -0.09 -0.39 12.75
CA ARG A 38 0.30 0.40 13.93
C ARG A 38 -0.90 1.06 14.59
N LEU A 39 -1.79 1.67 13.80
CA LEU A 39 -3.00 2.33 14.29
C LEU A 39 -3.92 1.36 15.04
N TYR A 40 -4.03 0.12 14.55
CA TYR A 40 -4.85 -0.93 15.16
C TYR A 40 -4.29 -1.43 16.50
N GLN A 41 -3.04 -1.12 16.82
CA GLN A 41 -2.42 -1.36 18.14
C GLN A 41 -2.38 -0.09 19.00
N GLY A 42 -2.98 1.01 18.53
CA GLY A 42 -2.89 2.31 19.19
C GLY A 42 -4.10 3.19 18.89
N ALA A 43 -3.90 4.25 18.11
CA ALA A 43 -4.87 5.33 17.97
C ALA A 43 -6.27 4.91 17.45
N ALA A 44 -6.38 3.79 16.73
CA ALA A 44 -7.67 3.29 16.26
C ALA A 44 -8.46 2.51 17.32
N VAL A 45 -7.82 2.04 18.40
CA VAL A 45 -8.45 1.15 19.40
C VAL A 45 -9.67 1.79 20.05
N GLY A 46 -9.55 3.03 20.51
CA GLY A 46 -10.66 3.77 21.13
C GLY A 46 -11.83 4.03 20.16
N PRO A 47 -11.59 4.71 19.02
CA PRO A 47 -12.63 5.01 18.05
C PRO A 47 -13.34 3.77 17.48
N VAL A 48 -12.59 2.72 17.13
CA VAL A 48 -13.16 1.47 16.61
C VAL A 48 -13.89 0.70 17.72
N GLY A 49 -13.34 0.69 18.94
CA GLY A 49 -13.99 0.07 20.11
C GLY A 49 -15.33 0.71 20.47
N ALA A 50 -15.50 2.01 20.24
CA ALA A 50 -16.79 2.69 20.42
C ALA A 50 -17.86 2.22 19.42
N LEU A 51 -17.46 1.80 18.21
CA LEU A 51 -18.37 1.26 17.19
C LEU A 51 -18.63 -0.23 17.38
N CYS A 52 -17.58 -0.99 17.73
CA CYS A 52 -17.63 -2.43 17.88
C CYS A 52 -16.72 -2.86 19.05
N PRO A 53 -17.24 -2.89 20.29
CA PRO A 53 -16.46 -3.30 21.46
C PRO A 53 -15.85 -4.70 21.33
N ALA A 54 -16.55 -5.61 20.64
CA ALA A 54 -16.09 -6.98 20.38
C ALA A 54 -14.86 -7.06 19.45
N ALA A 55 -14.55 -5.98 18.73
CA ALA A 55 -13.37 -5.89 17.89
C ALA A 55 -12.09 -5.53 18.67
N VAL A 56 -12.19 -5.22 19.96
CA VAL A 56 -11.04 -4.93 20.82
C VAL A 56 -10.71 -6.15 21.67
N GLN A 57 -9.49 -6.67 21.53
CA GLN A 57 -8.96 -7.77 22.34
C GLN A 57 -7.55 -7.42 22.79
N ASP A 58 -7.26 -7.61 24.08
CA ASP A 58 -5.93 -7.34 24.68
C ASP A 58 -5.37 -5.94 24.36
N GLY A 59 -6.27 -4.94 24.30
CA GLY A 59 -5.89 -3.54 24.02
C GLY A 59 -5.56 -3.23 22.57
N GLN A 60 -5.83 -4.15 21.63
CA GLN A 60 -5.64 -3.96 20.19
C GLN A 60 -6.88 -4.39 19.41
N ILE A 61 -6.92 -4.01 18.13
CA ILE A 61 -7.99 -4.41 17.23
C ILE A 61 -7.77 -5.84 16.71
N ASP A 62 -8.72 -6.73 17.01
CA ASP A 62 -8.78 -8.07 16.45
C ASP A 62 -9.40 -8.06 15.05
N ARG A 63 -8.58 -8.43 14.06
CA ARG A 63 -8.98 -8.39 12.63
C ARG A 63 -10.03 -9.44 12.31
N ALA A 64 -10.06 -10.57 13.00
CA ALA A 64 -11.06 -11.60 12.78
C ALA A 64 -12.45 -11.13 13.25
N ALA A 65 -12.52 -10.49 14.42
CA ALA A 65 -13.71 -9.87 14.96
C ALA A 65 -14.21 -8.72 14.07
N LEU A 66 -13.31 -7.86 13.56
CA LEU A 66 -13.69 -6.84 12.57
C LEU A 66 -14.29 -7.46 11.31
N LYS A 67 -13.64 -8.50 10.75
CA LYS A 67 -14.15 -9.20 9.57
C LYS A 67 -15.53 -9.81 9.83
N ASN A 68 -15.75 -10.38 11.00
CA ASN A 68 -17.04 -10.93 11.41
C ASN A 68 -18.10 -9.84 11.56
N TRP A 69 -17.74 -8.67 12.09
CA TRP A 69 -18.65 -7.53 12.19
C TRP A 69 -19.03 -7.00 10.80
N ILE A 70 -18.05 -6.77 9.92
CA ILE A 70 -18.26 -6.35 8.52
C ILE A 70 -19.14 -7.33 7.74
N ALA A 71 -18.97 -8.64 7.97
CA ALA A 71 -19.78 -9.65 7.33
C ALA A 71 -21.25 -9.66 7.80
N ARG A 72 -21.53 -9.16 9.01
CA ARG A 72 -22.87 -9.21 9.64
C ARG A 72 -23.65 -7.90 9.49
N ASP A 73 -22.97 -6.75 9.50
CA ASP A 73 -23.58 -5.43 9.38
C ASP A 73 -23.17 -4.79 8.04
N PRO A 74 -24.11 -4.64 7.07
CA PRO A 74 -23.84 -4.01 5.79
C PRO A 74 -23.30 -2.57 5.89
N GLY A 75 -23.57 -1.86 6.99
CA GLY A 75 -23.06 -0.51 7.24
C GLY A 75 -21.75 -0.46 8.02
N ALA A 76 -21.23 -1.59 8.51
CA ALA A 76 -20.05 -1.63 9.35
C ALA A 76 -18.79 -1.14 8.63
N LEU A 77 -18.62 -1.51 7.36
CA LEU A 77 -17.44 -1.10 6.58
C LEU A 77 -17.37 0.42 6.48
N ALA A 78 -18.47 1.08 6.11
CA ALA A 78 -18.52 2.54 6.00
C ALA A 78 -18.27 3.23 7.36
N LYS A 79 -18.80 2.69 8.45
CA LYS A 79 -18.56 3.21 9.81
C LYS A 79 -17.08 3.07 10.21
N LEU A 80 -16.47 1.92 9.90
CA LEU A 80 -15.06 1.66 10.17
C LEU A 80 -14.17 2.60 9.36
N GLU A 81 -14.42 2.72 8.06
CA GLU A 81 -13.68 3.62 7.16
C GLU A 81 -13.76 5.07 7.63
N ALA A 82 -14.94 5.53 8.08
CA ALA A 82 -15.12 6.90 8.59
C ALA A 82 -14.25 7.23 9.81
N VAL A 83 -13.91 6.25 10.64
CA VAL A 83 -13.01 6.46 11.80
C VAL A 83 -11.54 6.17 11.48
N VAL A 84 -11.25 5.21 10.59
CA VAL A 84 -9.87 4.82 10.26
C VAL A 84 -9.23 5.76 9.25
N HIS A 85 -9.96 6.23 8.23
CA HIS A 85 -9.39 7.08 7.17
C HIS A 85 -8.76 8.38 7.70
N PRO A 86 -9.39 9.13 8.62
CA PRO A 86 -8.76 10.32 9.20
C PRO A 86 -7.46 10.00 9.94
N LEU A 87 -7.39 8.86 10.65
CA LEU A 87 -6.19 8.44 11.38
C LEU A 87 -5.05 8.08 10.42
N VAL A 88 -5.34 7.37 9.34
CA VAL A 88 -4.37 7.04 8.29
C VAL A 88 -3.88 8.31 7.58
N ALA A 89 -4.77 9.26 7.31
CA ALA A 89 -4.41 10.54 6.71
C ALA A 89 -3.48 11.36 7.63
N ALA A 90 -3.75 11.36 8.94
CA ALA A 90 -2.90 12.03 9.92
C ALA A 90 -1.52 11.37 10.04
N ASP A 91 -1.43 10.04 10.14
CA ASP A 91 -0.16 9.28 10.18
C ASP A 91 0.68 9.55 8.91
N ARG A 92 0.03 9.60 7.74
CA ARG A 92 0.69 9.98 6.48
C ARG A 92 1.18 11.42 6.48
N ALA A 93 0.36 12.36 6.94
CA ALA A 93 0.72 13.77 6.98
C ALA A 93 1.90 14.02 7.93
N GLU A 94 1.92 13.34 9.07
CA GLU A 94 3.05 13.37 10.01
C GLU A 94 4.34 12.83 9.36
N PHE A 95 4.26 11.69 8.67
CA PHE A 95 5.40 11.14 7.94
C PHE A 95 5.93 12.12 6.88
N ILE A 96 5.03 12.72 6.08
CA ILE A 96 5.41 13.70 5.04
C ILE A 96 6.08 14.92 5.68
N ALA A 97 5.55 15.41 6.80
CA ALA A 97 6.09 16.59 7.48
C ALA A 97 7.47 16.35 8.12
N GLN A 98 7.78 15.11 8.47
CA GLN A 98 9.07 14.73 9.09
C GLN A 98 10.13 14.30 8.07
N ALA A 99 9.75 14.07 6.80
CA ALA A 99 10.68 13.61 5.79
C ALA A 99 11.65 14.72 5.37
N ASP A 100 12.92 14.53 5.70
CA ASP A 100 14.04 15.35 5.24
C ASP A 100 14.88 14.56 4.23
N ALA A 101 14.36 14.44 3.01
CA ALA A 101 14.98 13.73 1.91
C ALA A 101 14.57 14.37 0.57
N PRO A 102 15.37 14.22 -0.51
CA PRO A 102 14.97 14.71 -1.84
C PRO A 102 13.81 13.90 -2.43
N LEU A 103 13.67 12.63 -2.04
CA LEU A 103 12.65 11.69 -2.49
C LEU A 103 12.06 10.97 -1.29
N MET A 104 10.74 10.79 -1.27
CA MET A 104 10.04 9.84 -0.41
C MET A 104 9.10 8.96 -1.23
N VAL A 105 8.80 7.78 -0.72
CA VAL A 105 7.83 6.86 -1.34
C VAL A 105 6.60 6.71 -0.46
N LEU A 106 5.42 6.86 -1.06
CA LEU A 106 4.14 6.54 -0.45
C LEU A 106 3.63 5.23 -1.06
N ASP A 107 3.78 4.12 -0.35
CA ASP A 107 3.26 2.82 -0.75
C ASP A 107 1.74 2.76 -0.51
N LEU A 108 1.00 2.84 -1.62
CA LEU A 108 -0.44 3.05 -1.69
C LEU A 108 -1.08 1.98 -2.61
N PRO A 109 -1.55 0.84 -2.06
CA PRO A 109 -2.14 -0.25 -2.85
C PRO A 109 -3.32 0.17 -3.74
N LEU A 110 -4.10 1.17 -3.30
CA LEU A 110 -5.28 1.71 -3.97
C LEU A 110 -5.08 3.18 -4.38
N LEU A 111 -3.87 3.52 -4.83
CA LEU A 111 -3.47 4.89 -5.16
C LEU A 111 -4.44 5.56 -6.13
N PHE A 112 -4.79 4.88 -7.23
CA PHE A 112 -5.63 5.45 -8.28
C PHE A 112 -7.10 5.56 -7.87
N GLU A 113 -7.55 4.67 -7.00
CA GLU A 113 -8.91 4.61 -6.48
C GLU A 113 -9.14 5.66 -5.38
N THR A 114 -8.08 6.03 -4.64
CA THR A 114 -8.15 6.98 -3.52
C THR A 114 -7.78 8.41 -3.90
N GLY A 115 -7.20 8.64 -5.09
CA GLY A 115 -6.84 9.98 -5.57
C GLY A 115 -5.75 10.65 -4.72
N ALA A 116 -4.74 9.87 -4.32
CA ALA A 116 -3.66 10.37 -3.46
C ALA A 116 -2.89 11.52 -4.12
N ASP A 117 -2.59 12.56 -3.34
CA ASP A 117 -1.76 13.69 -3.76
C ASP A 117 -0.26 13.30 -3.74
N VAL A 118 0.26 13.02 -4.92
CA VAL A 118 1.66 12.62 -5.19
C VAL A 118 2.19 13.38 -6.39
N ASP A 119 3.51 13.57 -6.45
CA ASP A 119 4.17 14.30 -7.54
C ASP A 119 4.47 13.39 -8.76
N GLY A 120 4.41 12.07 -8.56
CA GLY A 120 4.44 11.07 -9.62
C GLY A 120 4.04 9.69 -9.13
N VAL A 121 3.66 8.83 -10.07
CA VAL A 121 3.20 7.46 -9.81
C VAL A 121 4.15 6.43 -10.40
N LEU A 122 4.66 5.56 -9.55
CA LEU A 122 5.37 4.34 -9.91
C LEU A 122 4.42 3.15 -9.83
N VAL A 123 4.22 2.48 -10.97
CA VAL A 123 3.56 1.17 -11.03
C VAL A 123 4.61 0.07 -11.11
N VAL A 124 4.56 -0.87 -10.16
CA VAL A 124 5.27 -2.14 -10.30
C VAL A 124 4.37 -3.17 -10.98
N THR A 125 4.94 -3.91 -11.93
CA THR A 125 4.19 -4.87 -12.75
C THR A 125 4.98 -6.16 -12.94
N ALA A 126 4.28 -7.23 -13.33
CA ALA A 126 4.83 -8.50 -13.75
C ALA A 126 3.88 -9.17 -14.77
N PRO A 127 4.37 -10.08 -15.62
CA PRO A 127 3.52 -10.91 -16.47
C PRO A 127 2.41 -11.63 -15.67
N ALA A 128 1.24 -11.80 -16.27
CA ALA A 128 0.05 -12.33 -15.57
C ALA A 128 0.25 -13.76 -15.03
N ASP A 129 1.03 -14.58 -15.72
CA ASP A 129 1.42 -15.92 -15.29
C ASP A 129 2.35 -15.88 -14.06
N VAL A 130 3.34 -14.98 -14.06
CA VAL A 130 4.22 -14.73 -12.91
C VAL A 130 3.42 -14.21 -11.71
N GLN A 131 2.53 -13.24 -11.93
CA GLN A 131 1.63 -12.71 -10.90
C GLN A 131 0.79 -13.84 -10.29
N ARG A 132 0.12 -14.63 -11.12
CA ARG A 132 -0.72 -15.75 -10.71
C ARG A 132 0.07 -16.77 -9.90
N ALA A 133 1.23 -17.20 -10.39
CA ALA A 133 2.09 -18.15 -9.68
C ALA A 133 2.49 -17.62 -8.29
N ARG A 134 2.87 -16.33 -8.18
CA ARG A 134 3.23 -15.69 -6.90
C ARG A 134 2.07 -15.64 -5.92
N VAL A 135 0.86 -15.36 -6.41
CA VAL A 135 -0.32 -15.26 -5.54
C VAL A 135 -0.77 -16.63 -5.06
N LEU A 136 -0.81 -17.63 -5.94
CA LEU A 136 -1.22 -19.00 -5.59
C LEU A 136 -0.22 -19.70 -4.67
N ALA A 137 1.05 -19.27 -4.65
CA ALA A 137 2.03 -19.76 -3.68
C ALA A 137 1.80 -19.24 -2.25
N ARG A 138 0.92 -18.25 -2.04
CA ARG A 138 0.63 -17.70 -0.71
C ARG A 138 -0.32 -18.63 0.06
N PRO A 139 -0.13 -18.81 1.39
CA PRO A 139 -1.02 -19.62 2.20
C PRO A 139 -2.49 -19.15 2.09
N GLY A 140 -3.38 -20.10 1.80
CA GLY A 140 -4.83 -19.85 1.75
C GLY A 140 -5.29 -19.04 0.54
N MET A 141 -4.52 -19.02 -0.55
CA MET A 141 -4.91 -18.46 -1.85
C MET A 141 -5.27 -19.58 -2.85
N ASP A 142 -6.38 -19.39 -3.56
CA ASP A 142 -6.84 -20.19 -4.70
C ASP A 142 -7.23 -19.27 -5.88
N ASP A 143 -7.56 -19.90 -7.01
CA ASP A 143 -7.97 -19.19 -8.23
C ASP A 143 -9.16 -18.27 -8.01
N ALA A 144 -10.17 -18.76 -7.30
CA ALA A 144 -11.41 -18.02 -7.05
C ALA A 144 -11.16 -16.79 -6.15
N GLN A 145 -10.24 -16.89 -5.18
CA GLN A 145 -9.82 -15.79 -4.34
C GLN A 145 -9.01 -14.76 -5.13
N LEU A 146 -8.08 -15.21 -5.98
CA LEU A 146 -7.33 -14.32 -6.86
C LEU A 146 -8.27 -13.51 -7.76
N ASP A 147 -9.21 -14.17 -8.44
CA ASP A 147 -10.16 -13.52 -9.35
C ASP A 147 -11.03 -12.50 -8.60
N ARG A 148 -11.49 -12.82 -7.39
CA ARG A 148 -12.25 -11.89 -6.54
C ARG A 148 -11.45 -10.65 -6.14
N ILE A 149 -10.13 -10.79 -5.92
CA ILE A 149 -9.27 -9.66 -5.59
C ILE A 149 -9.03 -8.81 -6.83
N LEU A 150 -8.71 -9.43 -7.97
CA LEU A 150 -8.48 -8.73 -9.23
C LEU A 150 -9.72 -7.94 -9.67
N ALA A 151 -10.93 -8.47 -9.48
CA ALA A 151 -12.18 -7.79 -9.80
C ALA A 151 -12.42 -6.49 -9.00
N ARG A 152 -11.66 -6.25 -7.93
CA ARG A 152 -11.76 -5.03 -7.10
C ARG A 152 -10.62 -4.05 -7.36
N GLN A 153 -9.65 -4.40 -8.20
CA GLN A 153 -8.49 -3.58 -8.51
C GLN A 153 -8.61 -3.04 -9.94
N MET A 154 -8.11 -1.84 -10.17
CA MET A 154 -7.86 -1.39 -11.55
C MET A 154 -6.93 -2.39 -12.28
N PRO A 155 -7.24 -2.81 -13.52
CA PRO A 155 -6.38 -3.69 -14.30
C PRO A 155 -4.95 -3.16 -14.42
N ASP A 156 -3.95 -4.05 -14.36
CA ASP A 156 -2.53 -3.65 -14.42
C ASP A 156 -2.20 -2.83 -15.68
N ALA A 157 -2.71 -3.26 -16.84
CA ALA A 157 -2.54 -2.53 -18.10
C ALA A 157 -3.04 -1.08 -18.01
N GLU A 158 -4.17 -0.85 -17.32
CA GLU A 158 -4.73 0.49 -17.11
C GLU A 158 -3.94 1.28 -16.06
N LYS A 159 -3.41 0.63 -15.02
CA LYS A 159 -2.49 1.29 -14.07
C LYS A 159 -1.24 1.78 -14.79
N ARG A 160 -0.65 0.96 -15.66
CA ARG A 160 0.56 1.28 -16.41
C ARG A 160 0.36 2.46 -17.38
N THR A 161 -0.80 2.59 -18.02
CA THR A 161 -1.08 3.73 -18.92
C THR A 161 -1.22 5.05 -18.16
N ARG A 162 -1.52 5.00 -16.86
CA ARG A 162 -1.67 6.15 -15.96
C ARG A 162 -0.42 6.43 -15.13
N ALA A 163 0.65 5.66 -15.29
CA ALA A 163 1.86 5.75 -14.49
C ALA A 163 2.88 6.70 -15.14
N ASP A 164 3.61 7.44 -14.31
CA ASP A 164 4.78 8.22 -14.73
C ASP A 164 6.01 7.33 -14.87
N PHE A 165 6.09 6.29 -14.04
CA PHE A 165 7.16 5.30 -14.02
C PHE A 165 6.60 3.88 -13.93
N VAL A 166 7.24 2.95 -14.63
CA VAL A 166 6.91 1.52 -14.57
C VAL A 166 8.18 0.73 -14.29
N ILE A 167 8.14 -0.15 -13.29
CA ILE A 167 9.20 -1.12 -13.00
C ILE A 167 8.65 -2.53 -13.14
N GLU A 168 9.25 -3.33 -14.00
CA GLU A 168 8.96 -4.75 -14.10
C GLU A 168 9.68 -5.53 -13.00
N THR A 169 8.98 -6.43 -12.33
CA THR A 169 9.50 -7.22 -11.21
C THR A 169 9.75 -8.66 -11.63
N LEU A 170 10.69 -8.89 -12.54
CA LEU A 170 10.99 -10.24 -13.08
C LEU A 170 11.99 -11.00 -12.20
N ASP A 171 13.12 -10.37 -11.89
CA ASP A 171 14.17 -10.89 -11.01
C ASP A 171 14.68 -9.78 -10.08
N MET A 172 15.40 -10.18 -9.02
CA MET A 172 15.82 -9.26 -7.96
C MET A 172 16.84 -8.22 -8.42
N ASP A 173 17.75 -8.58 -9.32
CA ASP A 173 18.87 -7.72 -9.69
C ASP A 173 18.43 -6.67 -10.72
N SER A 174 17.64 -7.07 -11.74
CA SER A 174 17.06 -6.12 -12.69
C SER A 174 16.10 -5.14 -12.01
N THR A 175 15.26 -5.64 -11.08
CA THR A 175 14.35 -4.78 -10.31
C THR A 175 15.15 -3.80 -9.44
N ARG A 176 16.21 -4.26 -8.76
CA ARG A 176 17.05 -3.39 -7.93
C ARG A 176 17.75 -2.31 -8.75
N ALA A 177 18.30 -2.66 -9.91
CA ALA A 177 18.91 -1.70 -10.83
C ALA A 177 17.90 -0.64 -11.28
N ALA A 178 16.69 -1.05 -11.66
CA ALA A 178 15.63 -0.11 -12.06
C ALA A 178 15.22 0.84 -10.92
N VAL A 179 15.17 0.36 -9.67
CA VAL A 179 14.92 1.21 -8.50
C VAL A 179 16.08 2.20 -8.30
N GLN A 180 17.33 1.75 -8.40
CA GLN A 180 18.51 2.61 -8.25
C GLN A 180 18.56 3.72 -9.31
N ASP A 181 18.25 3.38 -10.55
CA ASP A 181 18.19 4.34 -11.66
C ASP A 181 17.09 5.38 -11.40
N LEU A 182 15.92 4.95 -10.93
CA LEU A 182 14.82 5.85 -10.62
C LEU A 182 15.14 6.78 -9.43
N VAL A 183 15.75 6.25 -8.37
CA VAL A 183 16.20 7.06 -7.22
C VAL A 183 17.23 8.09 -7.67
N SER A 184 18.16 7.71 -8.54
CA SER A 184 19.17 8.63 -9.08
C SER A 184 18.53 9.73 -9.93
N LYS A 185 17.56 9.36 -10.77
CA LYS A 185 16.82 10.30 -11.63
C LYS A 185 16.01 11.32 -10.84
N LEU A 186 15.30 10.89 -9.80
CA LEU A 186 14.43 11.75 -9.00
C LEU A 186 15.19 12.50 -7.89
N GLY A 187 16.23 11.89 -7.33
CA GLY A 187 17.07 12.50 -6.29
C GLY A 187 18.00 13.60 -6.81
N ALA A 188 18.36 13.58 -8.10
CA ALA A 188 19.21 14.60 -8.72
C ALA A 188 18.44 15.87 -9.14
N GLN A 189 17.12 15.92 -9.03
CA GLN A 189 16.31 17.06 -9.49
C GLN A 189 16.40 18.30 -8.58
N ASP A 190 17.10 18.23 -7.44
CA ASP A 190 17.29 19.33 -6.47
C ASP A 190 18.78 19.76 -6.32
N ALA A 191 19.65 19.49 -7.30
CA ALA A 191 21.06 19.93 -7.31
C ALA A 191 21.34 21.09 -8.27
#